data_AF-A0A959ER11-F1
#
_entry.id   AF-A0A959ER11-F1
#
_cell.length_a   1.000
_cell.length_b   1.000
_cell.length_c   1.000
_cell.angle_alpha   90.00
_cell.angle_beta   90.00
_cell.angle_gamma   90.00
#
_symmetry.space_group_name_H-M   'P 1'
#
loop_
_entity.id
_entity.type
_entity.pdbx_description
1 polymer ?
#
loop_
_entity_poly.entity_id
_entity_poly.type
_entity_poly.pdbx_seq_one_letter_code
_entity_poly.pdbx_strand_id
1 'polypeptide(L)'
;TTDQVTVTQDITPPLAAGSAPPITCVVTSVTIDGSGSSTGPDFQYQWMGPGVVSGGTTLNPLVNQPGTYTLTVTNTGNGCTQTASVTVADQTQLPNAVASADPLTCTQNSVSISGAGTSTGSQYTYQWTTTNGNIVSGATQLNPVVDAVGTYTLTVLN
;
A
#
# COMPACT_ATOMS: atom_id res chain seq x y z
N THR A 1 42.72 11.14 -54.08
CA THR A 1 42.46 11.46 -52.67
C THR A 1 41.28 10.62 -52.23
N THR A 2 41.31 10.12 -51.00
CA THR A 2 40.18 9.39 -50.41
C THR A 2 39.68 10.18 -49.24
N ASP A 3 38.36 10.26 -49.11
CA ASP A 3 37.68 10.79 -47.95
C ASP A 3 36.88 9.65 -47.29
N GLN A 4 36.68 9.73 -45.99
CA GLN A 4 35.89 8.76 -45.23
C GLN A 4 34.88 9.48 -44.34
N VAL A 5 33.68 8.90 -44.27
CA VAL A 5 32.64 9.27 -43.32
C VAL A 5 32.38 8.10 -42.38
N THR A 6 32.22 8.39 -41.10
CA THR A 6 31.83 7.38 -40.09
C THR A 6 30.36 7.55 -39.77
N VAL A 7 29.61 6.45 -39.80
CA VAL A 7 28.21 6.40 -39.34
C VAL A 7 28.20 5.88 -37.91
N THR A 8 27.58 6.62 -36.99
CA THR A 8 27.37 6.20 -35.58
C THR A 8 25.91 5.80 -35.37
N GLN A 9 25.66 4.97 -34.35
CA GLN A 9 24.32 4.57 -33.94
C GLN A 9 24.07 4.99 -32.49
N ASP A 10 22.88 5.54 -32.22
CA ASP A 10 22.35 5.72 -30.86
C ASP A 10 21.07 4.89 -30.72
N ILE A 11 21.14 3.87 -29.89
CA ILE A 11 20.04 2.93 -29.58
C ILE A 11 19.90 2.73 -28.08
N THR A 12 20.37 3.68 -27.27
CA THR A 12 20.32 3.56 -25.82
C THR A 12 18.87 3.75 -25.35
N PRO A 13 18.22 2.73 -24.77
CA PRO A 13 16.85 2.89 -24.28
C PRO A 13 16.81 3.79 -23.04
N PRO A 14 15.72 4.55 -22.82
CA PRO A 14 15.51 5.25 -21.57
C PRO A 14 15.29 4.27 -20.42
N LEU A 15 15.45 4.76 -19.19
CA LEU A 15 15.01 4.08 -17.98
C LEU A 15 13.57 4.47 -17.65
N ALA A 16 12.75 3.47 -17.32
CA ALA A 16 11.43 3.66 -16.74
C ALA A 16 11.41 2.99 -15.36
N ALA A 17 11.05 3.75 -14.33
CA ALA A 17 10.88 3.26 -12.97
C ALA A 17 9.89 4.13 -12.22
N GLY A 18 9.15 3.55 -11.28
CA GLY A 18 8.32 4.31 -10.38
C GLY A 18 7.83 3.52 -9.17
N SER A 19 7.29 4.25 -8.20
CA SER A 19 6.70 3.71 -6.98
C SER A 19 5.51 4.56 -6.57
N ALA A 20 4.59 4.02 -5.76
CA ALA A 20 3.44 4.79 -5.30
C ALA A 20 3.06 4.38 -3.87
N PRO A 21 2.59 5.32 -3.04
CA PRO A 21 1.95 4.98 -1.77
C PRO A 21 0.55 4.36 -2.01
N PRO A 22 -0.01 3.66 -1.02
CA PRO A 22 -1.36 3.11 -1.09
C PRO A 22 -2.43 4.20 -1.00
N ILE A 23 -3.61 3.93 -1.55
CA ILE A 23 -4.83 4.71 -1.29
C ILE A 23 -5.51 4.11 -0.05
N THR A 24 -5.90 4.95 0.89
CA THR A 24 -6.52 4.55 2.17
C THR A 24 -7.91 5.18 2.32
N CYS A 25 -8.64 4.86 3.38
CA CYS A 25 -9.95 5.47 3.65
C CYS A 25 -9.88 6.99 3.89
N VAL A 26 -8.71 7.50 4.31
CA VAL A 26 -8.48 8.93 4.60
C VAL A 26 -7.70 9.62 3.48
N VAL A 27 -6.88 8.87 2.73
CA VAL A 27 -6.14 9.37 1.57
C VAL A 27 -6.80 8.86 0.30
N THR A 28 -7.62 9.70 -0.33
CA THR A 28 -8.41 9.35 -1.53
C THR A 28 -7.69 9.60 -2.86
N SER A 29 -6.51 10.22 -2.82
CA SER A 29 -5.65 10.43 -3.98
C SER A 29 -4.19 10.46 -3.60
N VAL A 30 -3.32 9.93 -4.46
CA VAL A 30 -1.89 9.84 -4.25
C VAL A 30 -1.12 10.28 -5.49
N THR A 31 0.12 10.73 -5.30
CA THR A 31 1.05 10.99 -6.40
C THR A 31 1.93 9.77 -6.62
N ILE A 32 2.04 9.30 -7.87
CA ILE A 32 3.02 8.28 -8.24
C ILE A 32 4.40 8.96 -8.37
N ASP A 33 5.44 8.35 -7.81
CA ASP A 33 6.81 8.81 -7.94
C ASP A 33 7.53 8.10 -9.09
N GLY A 34 7.67 8.78 -10.23
CA GLY A 34 8.44 8.32 -11.39
C GLY A 34 9.89 8.82 -11.43
N SER A 35 10.40 9.49 -10.39
CA SER A 35 11.71 10.17 -10.40
C SER A 35 12.91 9.26 -10.67
N GLY A 36 12.74 7.94 -10.53
CA GLY A 36 13.74 6.94 -10.94
C GLY A 36 13.86 6.72 -12.45
N SER A 37 13.05 7.41 -13.28
CA SER A 37 13.10 7.31 -14.74
C SER A 37 14.13 8.27 -15.37
N SER A 38 14.43 8.08 -16.66
CA SER A 38 15.25 9.05 -17.41
C SER A 38 14.63 10.45 -17.41
N THR A 39 15.46 11.47 -17.23
CA THR A 39 15.03 12.88 -17.13
C THR A 39 15.81 13.79 -18.07
N GLY A 40 15.20 14.89 -18.47
CA GLY A 40 15.79 15.84 -19.42
C GLY A 40 14.79 16.32 -20.48
N PRO A 41 15.20 17.27 -21.34
CA PRO A 41 14.33 17.86 -22.35
C PRO A 41 13.90 16.89 -23.45
N ASP A 42 14.69 15.83 -23.67
CA ASP A 42 14.45 14.83 -24.72
C ASP A 42 13.63 13.63 -24.23
N PHE A 43 13.04 13.68 -23.04
CA PHE A 43 12.23 12.58 -22.51
C PHE A 43 10.76 12.97 -22.42
N GLN A 44 9.91 12.12 -22.99
CA GLN A 44 8.46 12.21 -22.88
C GLN A 44 7.94 11.06 -22.01
N TYR A 45 6.90 11.37 -21.25
CA TYR A 45 6.26 10.43 -20.32
C TYR A 45 4.81 10.24 -20.70
N GLN A 46 4.30 9.03 -20.49
CA GLN A 46 2.88 8.73 -20.62
C GLN A 46 2.48 7.68 -19.59
N TRP A 47 1.47 8.01 -18.79
CA TRP A 47 0.86 7.10 -17.83
C TRP A 47 -0.49 6.59 -18.34
N MET A 48 -0.73 5.29 -18.15
CA MET A 48 -2.02 4.64 -18.38
C MET A 48 -2.45 3.88 -17.13
N GLY A 49 -3.73 3.96 -16.77
CA GLY A 49 -4.28 3.28 -15.59
C GLY A 49 -5.71 3.74 -15.25
N PRO A 50 -6.34 3.14 -14.22
CA PRO A 50 -7.77 3.29 -13.95
C PRO A 50 -8.19 4.67 -13.39
N GLY A 51 -7.27 5.48 -12.86
CA GLY A 51 -7.63 6.72 -12.15
C GLY A 51 -6.61 7.85 -12.26
N VAL A 52 -6.08 8.14 -13.46
CA VAL A 52 -5.19 9.31 -13.65
C VAL A 52 -6.01 10.60 -13.63
N VAL A 53 -5.81 11.43 -12.60
CA VAL A 53 -6.53 12.70 -12.39
C VAL A 53 -5.83 13.85 -13.12
N SER A 54 -4.51 13.93 -13.00
CA SER A 54 -3.69 14.97 -13.64
C SER A 54 -2.23 14.52 -13.76
N GLY A 55 -1.43 15.25 -14.55
CA GLY A 55 0.00 14.98 -14.67
C GLY A 55 0.35 13.68 -15.40
N GLY A 56 -0.57 13.09 -16.17
CA GLY A 56 -0.38 11.83 -16.89
C GLY A 56 0.75 11.83 -17.92
N THR A 57 1.30 13.00 -18.27
CA THR A 57 2.48 13.18 -19.13
C THR A 57 3.69 13.73 -18.38
N THR A 58 3.69 13.61 -17.06
CA THR A 58 4.79 14.01 -16.18
C THR A 58 5.33 12.81 -15.41
N LEU A 59 6.46 12.98 -14.72
CA LEU A 59 6.99 11.94 -13.83
C LEU A 59 6.10 11.68 -12.61
N ASN A 60 5.25 12.64 -12.24
CA ASN A 60 4.51 12.60 -10.99
C ASN A 60 3.00 12.82 -11.20
N PRO A 61 2.28 11.87 -11.82
CA PRO A 61 0.85 11.97 -11.99
C PRO A 61 0.12 11.85 -10.64
N LEU A 62 -0.99 12.59 -10.51
CA LEU A 62 -1.94 12.41 -9.43
C LEU A 62 -2.97 11.35 -9.83
N VAL A 63 -3.22 10.38 -8.96
CA VAL A 63 -4.16 9.28 -9.19
C VAL A 63 -5.11 9.07 -8.01
N ASN A 64 -6.32 8.60 -8.28
CA ASN A 64 -7.38 8.44 -7.27
C ASN A 64 -8.05 7.06 -7.24
N GLN A 65 -7.48 6.07 -7.93
CA GLN A 65 -7.96 4.70 -7.88
C GLN A 65 -6.79 3.73 -7.63
N PRO A 66 -6.98 2.72 -6.76
CA PRO A 66 -6.07 1.60 -6.69
C PRO A 66 -5.97 0.88 -8.04
N GLY A 67 -4.84 0.21 -8.28
CA GLY A 67 -4.62 -0.57 -9.48
C GLY A 67 -3.20 -0.44 -10.03
N THR A 68 -2.99 -1.05 -11.19
CA THR A 68 -1.70 -1.02 -11.88
C THR A 68 -1.67 0.12 -12.90
N TYR A 69 -0.63 0.93 -12.83
CA TYR A 69 -0.33 2.03 -13.73
C TYR A 69 0.91 1.71 -14.55
N THR A 70 0.85 1.93 -15.85
CA THR A 70 1.98 1.73 -16.77
C THR A 70 2.55 3.08 -17.15
N LEU A 71 3.83 3.29 -16.86
CA LEU A 71 4.63 4.40 -17.38
C LEU A 71 5.31 3.96 -18.67
N THR A 72 5.17 4.76 -19.73
CA THR A 72 5.99 4.70 -20.93
C THR A 72 6.90 5.92 -20.95
N VAL A 73 8.20 5.70 -21.09
CA VAL A 73 9.22 6.74 -21.28
C VAL A 73 9.75 6.63 -22.70
N THR A 74 9.76 7.75 -23.42
CA THR A 74 10.27 7.86 -24.79
C THR A 74 11.41 8.86 -24.84
N ASN A 75 12.56 8.45 -25.37
CA ASN A 75 13.63 9.37 -25.72
C ASN A 75 13.35 9.94 -27.12
N THR A 76 13.07 11.24 -27.24
CA THR A 76 12.76 11.89 -28.52
C THR A 76 13.98 12.14 -29.39
N GLY A 77 15.20 12.07 -28.82
CA GLY A 77 16.46 12.21 -29.55
C GLY A 77 16.81 10.99 -30.41
N ASN A 78 16.51 9.78 -29.92
CA ASN A 78 16.81 8.52 -30.62
C ASN A 78 15.58 7.63 -30.91
N GLY A 79 14.40 7.99 -30.39
CA GLY A 79 13.14 7.29 -30.60
C GLY A 79 12.94 6.03 -29.76
N CYS A 80 13.89 5.65 -28.91
CA CYS A 80 13.77 4.46 -28.06
C CYS A 80 12.72 4.65 -26.95
N THR A 81 12.03 3.57 -26.61
CA THR A 81 11.00 3.55 -25.57
C THR A 81 11.26 2.46 -24.53
N GLN A 82 10.81 2.71 -23.30
CA GLN A 82 10.82 1.74 -22.21
C GLN A 82 9.57 1.90 -21.35
N THR A 83 9.06 0.80 -20.81
CA THR A 83 7.92 0.80 -19.90
C THR A 83 8.25 0.29 -18.50
N ALA A 84 7.47 0.74 -17.52
CA ALA A 84 7.46 0.26 -16.14
C ALA A 84 6.04 0.16 -15.59
N SER A 85 5.80 -0.82 -14.73
CA SER A 85 4.52 -0.99 -14.02
C SER A 85 4.65 -0.56 -12.58
N VAL A 86 3.70 0.25 -12.09
CA VAL A 86 3.59 0.69 -10.71
C VAL A 86 2.24 0.30 -10.16
N THR A 87 2.21 -0.38 -9.02
CA THR A 87 0.96 -0.77 -8.35
C THR A 87 0.64 0.22 -7.24
N VAL A 88 -0.53 0.84 -7.33
CA VAL A 88 -1.16 1.59 -6.23
C VAL A 88 -2.03 0.61 -5.46
N ALA A 89 -1.62 0.28 -4.24
CA ALA A 89 -2.35 -0.69 -3.42
C ALA A 89 -3.67 -0.10 -2.89
N ASP A 90 -4.68 -0.96 -2.84
CA ASP A 90 -5.95 -0.65 -2.17
C ASP A 90 -5.81 -0.97 -0.67
N GLN A 91 -5.88 0.07 0.16
CA GLN A 91 -5.96 -0.02 1.61
C GLN A 91 -7.19 0.74 2.12
N THR A 92 -8.26 0.77 1.32
CA THR A 92 -9.54 1.38 1.69
C THR A 92 -10.39 0.48 2.60
N GLN A 93 -10.00 -0.79 2.78
CA GLN A 93 -10.68 -1.69 3.70
C GLN A 93 -10.07 -1.55 5.10
N LEU A 94 -10.82 -0.95 6.03
CA LEU A 94 -10.45 -0.94 7.44
C LEU A 94 -10.39 -2.37 7.99
N PRO A 95 -9.48 -2.67 8.93
CA PRO A 95 -9.50 -3.95 9.61
C PRO A 95 -10.83 -4.15 10.35
N ASN A 96 -11.40 -5.33 10.22
CA ASN A 96 -12.58 -5.74 10.97
C ASN A 96 -12.16 -6.18 12.38
N ALA A 97 -12.84 -5.71 13.41
CA ALA A 97 -12.63 -6.11 14.80
C ALA A 97 -13.87 -6.83 15.33
N VAL A 98 -13.71 -8.08 15.76
CA VAL A 98 -14.78 -8.89 16.35
C VAL A 98 -14.33 -9.34 17.71
N ALA A 99 -15.15 -9.13 18.72
CA ALA A 99 -14.88 -9.56 20.09
C ALA A 99 -16.06 -10.38 20.61
N SER A 100 -15.78 -11.55 21.18
CA SER A 100 -16.73 -12.37 21.89
C SER A 100 -16.12 -12.95 23.16
N ALA A 101 -16.97 -13.29 24.13
CA ALA A 101 -16.55 -13.84 25.41
C ALA A 101 -17.65 -14.72 25.98
N ASP A 102 -17.27 -15.82 26.63
CA ASP A 102 -18.16 -16.56 27.51
C ASP A 102 -18.28 -15.86 28.88
N PRO A 103 -19.40 -16.01 29.60
CA PRO A 103 -19.56 -15.41 30.92
C PRO A 103 -18.62 -16.07 31.95
N LEU A 104 -18.11 -15.27 32.88
CA LEU A 104 -17.49 -15.80 34.10
C LEU A 104 -18.58 -16.45 34.97
N THR A 105 -18.23 -17.56 35.63
CA THR A 105 -19.14 -18.31 36.51
C THR A 105 -18.48 -18.57 37.86
N CYS A 106 -19.25 -19.01 38.85
CA CYS A 106 -18.71 -19.30 40.19
C CYS A 106 -17.66 -20.42 40.20
N THR A 107 -17.61 -21.25 39.15
CA THR A 107 -16.63 -22.32 38.97
C THR A 107 -15.60 -22.00 37.89
N GLN A 108 -15.71 -20.84 37.24
CA GLN A 108 -14.82 -20.40 36.18
C GLN A 108 -14.41 -18.95 36.42
N ASN A 109 -13.28 -18.78 37.08
CA ASN A 109 -12.76 -17.49 37.49
C ASN A 109 -11.92 -16.80 36.38
N SER A 110 -11.72 -17.47 35.25
CA SER A 110 -11.03 -16.90 34.08
C SER A 110 -11.59 -17.45 32.78
N VAL A 111 -11.65 -16.60 31.76
CA VAL A 111 -12.10 -16.95 30.41
C VAL A 111 -11.11 -16.42 29.37
N SER A 112 -10.95 -17.17 28.27
CA SER A 112 -10.27 -16.66 27.09
C SER A 112 -11.30 -15.93 26.23
N ILE A 113 -11.18 -14.60 26.11
CA ILE A 113 -12.01 -13.85 25.17
C ILE A 113 -11.46 -14.05 23.75
N SER A 114 -12.34 -13.99 22.75
CA SER A 114 -12.03 -14.38 21.38
C SER A 114 -12.12 -13.19 20.44
N GLY A 115 -11.07 -13.03 19.63
CA GLY A 115 -11.01 -12.17 18.47
C GLY A 115 -11.44 -12.85 17.16
N ALA A 116 -12.12 -14.02 17.22
CA ALA A 116 -12.46 -14.79 16.03
C ALA A 116 -13.32 -13.97 15.05
N GLY A 117 -12.94 -13.98 13.76
CA GLY A 117 -13.59 -13.17 12.72
C GLY A 117 -12.98 -11.77 12.52
N THR A 118 -12.00 -11.39 13.33
CA THR A 118 -11.16 -10.20 13.13
C THR A 118 -10.24 -10.37 11.91
N SER A 119 -9.89 -9.28 11.23
CA SER A 119 -8.88 -9.30 10.16
C SER A 119 -7.56 -9.90 10.63
N THR A 120 -6.96 -10.79 9.84
CA THR A 120 -5.69 -11.48 10.17
C THR A 120 -4.63 -11.34 9.08
N GLY A 121 -3.36 -11.52 9.46
CA GLY A 121 -2.20 -11.40 8.58
C GLY A 121 -1.07 -10.59 9.22
N SER A 122 0.13 -10.64 8.64
CA SER A 122 1.34 -10.02 9.22
C SER A 122 1.31 -8.50 9.22
N GLN A 123 0.44 -7.88 8.41
CA GLN A 123 0.23 -6.44 8.41
C GLN A 123 -0.62 -5.94 9.58
N TYR A 124 -1.28 -6.82 10.35
CA TYR A 124 -2.18 -6.38 11.42
C TYR A 124 -1.54 -6.53 12.81
N THR A 125 -1.79 -5.54 13.66
CA THR A 125 -1.49 -5.59 15.10
C THR A 125 -2.78 -5.55 15.91
N TYR A 126 -2.76 -6.22 17.06
CA TYR A 126 -3.92 -6.35 17.94
C TYR A 126 -3.61 -5.71 19.28
N GLN A 127 -4.59 -5.01 19.85
CA GLN A 127 -4.52 -4.50 21.21
C GLN A 127 -5.88 -4.62 21.88
N TRP A 128 -5.90 -5.31 23.01
CA TRP A 128 -7.03 -5.35 23.91
C TRP A 128 -6.85 -4.32 25.01
N THR A 129 -7.93 -3.61 25.30
CA THR A 129 -8.06 -2.71 26.45
C THR A 129 -9.32 -3.06 27.22
N THR A 130 -9.42 -2.61 28.47
CA THR A 130 -10.59 -2.89 29.29
C THR A 130 -10.99 -1.67 30.11
N THR A 131 -12.30 -1.50 30.29
CA THR A 131 -12.89 -0.56 31.24
C THR A 131 -13.54 -1.36 32.36
N ASN A 132 -13.09 -1.14 33.59
CA ASN A 132 -13.53 -1.84 34.80
C ASN A 132 -13.29 -3.36 34.81
N GLY A 133 -12.45 -3.92 33.92
CA GLY A 133 -12.04 -5.33 33.92
C GLY A 133 -10.54 -5.53 34.13
N ASN A 134 -10.05 -6.74 33.84
CA ASN A 134 -8.64 -7.12 34.00
C ASN A 134 -8.20 -8.11 32.91
N ILE A 135 -7.06 -7.84 32.27
CA ILE A 135 -6.45 -8.72 31.26
C ILE A 135 -5.24 -9.38 31.90
N VAL A 136 -5.33 -10.69 32.09
CA VAL A 136 -4.29 -11.50 32.75
C VAL A 136 -3.09 -11.69 31.81
N SER A 137 -3.35 -11.98 30.53
CA SER A 137 -2.31 -12.22 29.53
C SER A 137 -2.82 -12.09 28.11
N GLY A 138 -1.91 -11.96 27.14
CA GLY A 138 -2.24 -12.04 25.72
C GLY A 138 -2.94 -10.80 25.17
N ALA A 139 -2.77 -9.62 25.80
CA ALA A 139 -3.41 -8.37 25.38
C ALA A 139 -3.12 -7.97 23.93
N THR A 140 -2.09 -8.53 23.30
CA THR A 140 -1.72 -8.32 21.89
C THR A 140 -1.97 -9.54 21.01
N GLN A 141 -2.74 -10.51 21.50
CA GLN A 141 -3.10 -11.75 20.80
C GLN A 141 -4.62 -11.77 20.53
N LEU A 142 -5.07 -12.69 19.67
CA LEU A 142 -6.50 -12.86 19.36
C LEU A 142 -7.27 -13.57 20.48
N ASN A 143 -6.57 -14.13 21.46
CA ASN A 143 -7.15 -14.95 22.53
C ASN A 143 -6.57 -14.58 23.92
N PRO A 144 -6.76 -13.34 24.40
CA PRO A 144 -6.33 -12.97 25.75
C PRO A 144 -7.16 -13.67 26.82
N VAL A 145 -6.55 -13.84 27.98
CA VAL A 145 -7.19 -14.37 29.19
C VAL A 145 -7.58 -13.23 30.10
N VAL A 146 -8.81 -13.26 30.61
CA VAL A 146 -9.37 -12.26 31.52
C VAL A 146 -10.03 -12.96 32.72
N ASP A 147 -10.06 -12.29 33.87
CA ASP A 147 -10.56 -12.85 35.15
C ASP A 147 -11.54 -11.92 35.89
N ALA A 148 -11.87 -10.77 35.30
CA ALA A 148 -12.81 -9.82 35.87
C ALA A 148 -13.93 -9.48 34.88
N VAL A 149 -15.11 -9.17 35.41
CA VAL A 149 -16.19 -8.54 34.64
C VAL A 149 -15.75 -7.15 34.18
N GLY A 150 -16.22 -6.70 33.03
CA GLY A 150 -15.85 -5.40 32.48
C GLY A 150 -16.14 -5.34 30.98
N THR A 151 -15.89 -4.18 30.38
CA THR A 151 -15.99 -4.02 28.93
C THR A 151 -14.61 -4.17 28.31
N TYR A 152 -14.41 -5.18 27.47
CA TYR A 152 -13.17 -5.41 26.75
C TYR A 152 -13.30 -4.91 25.31
N THR A 153 -12.31 -4.15 24.85
CA THR A 153 -12.29 -3.55 23.51
C THR A 153 -11.07 -4.05 22.75
N LEU A 154 -11.30 -4.71 21.62
CA LEU A 154 -10.28 -5.08 20.65
C LEU A 154 -10.08 -3.94 19.65
N THR A 155 -8.85 -3.45 19.55
CA THR A 155 -8.39 -2.53 18.50
C THR A 155 -7.50 -3.29 17.54
N VAL A 156 -7.72 -3.10 16.23
CA VAL A 156 -6.92 -3.70 15.16
C VAL A 156 -6.36 -2.57 14.33
N LEU A 157 -5.05 -2.57 14.12
CA LEU A 157 -4.36 -1.58 13.28
C LEU A 157 -3.64 -2.29 12.13
N ASN A 158 -3.59 -1.64 10.97
CA ASN A 158 -2.83 -2.05 9.78
C ASN A 158 -1.49 -1.29 9.67
#